data_AF-A0A3B9MCL7-F1
#
_entry.id   AF-A0A3B9MCL7-F1
#
_cell.length_a   1.000
_cell.length_b   1.000
_cell.length_c   1.000
_cell.angle_alpha   90.00
_cell.angle_beta   90.00
_cell.angle_gamma   90.00
#
_symmetry.space_group_name_H-M   'P 1'
#
loop_
_entity.id
_entity.type
_entity.pdbx_description
1 polymer ?
#
loop_
_entity_poly.entity_id
_entity_poly.type
_entity_poly.pdbx_seq_one_letter_code
_entity_poly.pdbx_strand_id
1 'polypeptide(L)'
;MRNRLIWASATLALVIAACGSASPNSSASSTSSCVNASAAHHAYVVVEHFSGTSLQRCVGFAGDTIDGQSLMDQSTIRYQTQTFSFGKGVCAIDKEPAQYSECFPKDKPYWSLFIETG
;
A
#
# COMPACT_ATOMS: atom_id res chain seq x y z
N MET A 1 -43.99 -26.29 -55.94
CA MET A 1 -42.79 -25.67 -55.33
C MET A 1 -42.05 -26.75 -54.55
N ARG A 2 -40.83 -27.06 -55.02
CA ARG A 2 -39.77 -27.85 -54.37
C ARG A 2 -39.39 -27.16 -53.02
N ASN A 3 -38.92 -27.75 -51.93
CA ASN A 3 -38.27 -29.04 -51.66
C ASN A 3 -37.74 -29.03 -50.20
N ARG A 4 -37.86 -30.17 -49.51
CA ARG A 4 -37.05 -30.68 -48.37
C ARG A 4 -37.06 -29.94 -47.01
N LEU A 5 -37.81 -30.53 -46.08
CA LEU A 5 -37.53 -30.50 -44.65
C LEU A 5 -36.22 -31.26 -44.40
N ILE A 6 -35.18 -30.53 -44.03
CA ILE A 6 -33.87 -31.10 -43.68
C ILE A 6 -33.94 -31.47 -42.20
N TRP A 7 -33.95 -32.78 -41.97
CA TRP A 7 -33.75 -33.41 -40.67
C TRP A 7 -32.30 -33.16 -40.25
N ALA A 8 -32.08 -32.30 -39.26
CA ALA A 8 -30.77 -32.09 -38.67
C ALA A 8 -30.75 -32.79 -37.31
N SER A 9 -30.20 -34.01 -37.30
CA SER A 9 -29.76 -34.70 -36.10
C SER A 9 -28.66 -33.86 -35.45
N ALA A 10 -28.96 -33.20 -34.33
CA ALA A 10 -27.96 -32.49 -33.55
C ALA A 10 -27.11 -33.50 -32.78
N THR A 11 -25.91 -33.75 -33.28
CA THR A 11 -24.85 -34.44 -32.54
C THR A 11 -24.48 -33.62 -31.31
N LEU A 12 -24.70 -34.20 -30.13
CA LEU A 12 -24.30 -33.65 -28.85
C LEU A 12 -22.78 -33.76 -28.72
N ALA A 13 -22.06 -32.68 -29.02
CA ALA A 13 -20.63 -32.55 -28.74
C ALA A 13 -20.44 -31.83 -27.40
N LEU A 14 -20.14 -32.62 -26.35
CA LEU A 14 -19.77 -32.12 -25.04
C LEU A 14 -18.29 -31.67 -25.10
N VAL A 15 -18.04 -30.38 -25.18
CA VAL A 15 -16.67 -29.83 -25.04
C VAL A 15 -16.56 -29.17 -23.67
N ILE A 16 -16.01 -29.93 -22.72
CA ILE A 16 -15.61 -29.41 -21.41
C ILE A 16 -14.23 -28.80 -21.60
N ALA A 17 -14.16 -27.48 -21.74
CA ALA A 17 -12.92 -26.73 -21.59
C ALA A 17 -13.23 -25.55 -20.66
N ALA A 18 -12.99 -25.78 -19.37
CA ALA A 18 -12.95 -24.74 -18.36
C ALA A 18 -11.77 -23.81 -18.66
N CYS A 19 -11.98 -22.83 -19.52
CA CYS A 19 -11.16 -21.63 -19.50
C CYS A 19 -11.71 -20.77 -18.36
N GLY A 20 -11.31 -21.10 -17.13
CA GLY A 20 -11.33 -20.12 -16.07
C GLY A 20 -10.53 -18.93 -16.57
N SER A 21 -11.20 -17.84 -16.89
CA SER A 21 -10.58 -16.54 -17.00
C SER A 21 -10.09 -16.20 -15.60
N ALA A 22 -8.90 -16.71 -15.26
CA ALA A 22 -8.08 -16.08 -14.26
C ALA A 22 -7.78 -14.70 -14.83
N SER A 23 -8.63 -13.73 -14.51
CA SER A 23 -8.26 -12.33 -14.55
C SER A 23 -6.93 -12.28 -13.79
N PRO A 24 -5.81 -11.90 -14.43
CA PRO A 24 -4.70 -11.47 -13.64
C PRO A 24 -5.21 -10.20 -12.96
N ASN A 25 -5.62 -10.33 -11.70
CA ASN A 25 -5.47 -9.24 -10.76
C ASN A 25 -3.95 -9.04 -10.68
N SER A 26 -3.41 -8.41 -11.71
CA SER A 26 -2.18 -7.66 -11.65
C SER A 26 -2.49 -6.54 -10.67
N SER A 27 -2.44 -6.87 -9.37
CA SER A 27 -1.91 -5.96 -8.39
C SER A 27 -0.52 -5.65 -8.92
N ALA A 28 -0.45 -4.68 -9.83
CA ALA A 28 0.80 -4.06 -10.19
C ALA A 28 1.27 -3.49 -8.86
N SER A 29 2.10 -4.25 -8.15
CA SER A 29 2.97 -3.71 -7.14
C SER A 29 3.75 -2.65 -7.89
N SER A 30 3.26 -1.41 -7.85
CA SER A 30 4.01 -0.26 -8.30
C SER A 30 5.30 -0.37 -7.50
N THR A 31 6.36 -0.84 -8.15
CA THR A 31 7.65 -0.99 -7.54
C THR A 31 8.12 0.44 -7.43
N SER A 32 7.62 1.14 -6.40
CA SER A 32 8.08 2.43 -5.97
C SER A 32 9.56 2.23 -5.78
N SER A 33 10.35 2.70 -6.74
CA SER A 33 11.80 2.63 -6.67
C SER A 33 12.21 3.24 -5.34
N CYS A 34 12.95 2.49 -4.53
CA CYS A 34 13.45 2.99 -3.26
C CYS A 34 14.25 4.27 -3.50
N VAL A 35 14.03 5.29 -2.67
CA VAL A 35 15.00 6.38 -2.56
C VAL A 35 16.33 5.74 -2.21
N ASN A 36 17.39 6.06 -2.95
CA ASN A 36 18.71 5.41 -2.78
C ASN A 36 18.66 3.87 -2.89
N ALA A 37 18.08 3.34 -3.97
CA ALA A 37 17.89 1.90 -4.17
C ALA A 37 19.19 1.07 -4.11
N SER A 38 20.36 1.65 -4.40
CA SER A 38 21.66 0.98 -4.35
C SER A 38 22.23 0.79 -2.93
N ALA A 39 21.55 1.29 -1.90
CA ALA A 39 21.99 1.11 -0.52
C ALA A 39 21.95 -0.37 -0.09
N ALA A 40 22.77 -0.73 0.89
CA ALA A 40 22.85 -2.09 1.40
C ALA A 40 21.62 -2.49 2.25
N HIS A 41 20.98 -1.51 2.91
CA HIS A 41 19.81 -1.72 3.74
C HIS A 41 18.63 -0.89 3.25
N HIS A 42 17.42 -1.39 3.47
CA HIS A 42 16.18 -0.71 3.10
C HIS A 42 15.17 -0.78 4.23
N ALA A 43 14.38 0.28 4.38
CA ALA A 43 13.24 0.34 5.27
C ALA A 43 12.03 0.84 4.50
N TYR A 44 10.86 0.33 4.86
CA TYR A 44 9.58 0.75 4.31
C TYR A 44 8.83 1.56 5.34
N VAL A 45 8.35 2.75 4.94
CA VAL A 45 7.34 3.48 5.68
C VAL A 45 6.00 3.15 5.05
N VAL A 46 5.14 2.50 5.83
CA VAL A 46 3.74 2.22 5.48
C VAL A 46 2.86 3.11 6.34
N VAL A 47 1.98 3.86 5.70
CA VAL A 47 0.98 4.69 6.39
C VAL A 47 -0.38 4.12 6.03
N GLU A 48 -1.14 3.73 7.05
CA GLU A 48 -2.53 3.31 6.93
C GLU A 48 -3.41 4.42 7.48
N HIS A 49 -4.22 5.02 6.60
CA HIS A 49 -5.18 6.06 6.97
C HIS A 49 -6.40 5.46 7.64
N PHE A 50 -7.18 6.30 8.35
CA PHE A 50 -8.40 5.84 9.02
C PHE A 50 -9.44 5.22 8.06
N SER A 51 -9.43 5.62 6.79
CA SER A 51 -10.26 5.03 5.73
C SER A 51 -9.89 3.60 5.34
N GLY A 52 -8.73 3.10 5.80
CA GLY A 52 -8.12 1.85 5.36
C GLY A 52 -7.26 1.98 4.09
N THR A 53 -7.16 3.18 3.49
CA THR A 53 -6.24 3.40 2.37
C THR A 53 -4.81 3.46 2.89
N SER A 54 -3.88 2.82 2.18
CA SER A 54 -2.46 2.87 2.53
C SER A 54 -1.58 3.47 1.44
N LEU A 55 -0.48 4.06 1.88
CA LEU A 55 0.65 4.41 1.02
C LEU A 55 1.92 3.79 1.59
N GLN A 56 2.86 3.50 0.69
CA GLN A 56 4.15 2.92 1.04
C GLN A 56 5.28 3.68 0.35
N ARG A 57 6.38 3.91 1.07
CA ARG A 57 7.62 4.46 0.53
C ARG A 57 8.80 3.64 1.02
N CYS A 58 9.75 3.40 0.12
CA CYS A 58 10.98 2.67 0.41
C CYS A 58 12.17 3.63 0.48
N VAL A 59 13.00 3.48 1.50
CA VAL A 59 14.22 4.27 1.70
C VAL A 59 15.40 3.33 1.91
N GLY A 60 16.43 3.49 1.08
CA GLY A 60 17.72 2.82 1.22
C GLY A 60 18.70 3.63 2.07
N PHE A 61 19.41 2.98 2.98
CA PHE A 61 20.38 3.60 3.90
C PHE A 61 21.68 2.77 4.03
N ALA A 62 22.79 3.44 4.32
CA ALA A 62 24.13 2.85 4.25
C ALA A 62 24.65 2.30 5.59
N GLY A 63 24.20 2.83 6.72
CA GLY A 63 24.59 2.34 8.04
C GLY A 63 23.75 1.15 8.50
N ASP A 64 24.11 0.56 9.62
CA ASP A 64 23.37 -0.57 10.20
C ASP A 64 22.01 -0.16 10.79
N THR A 65 21.81 1.15 11.01
CA THR A 65 20.58 1.72 11.58
C THR A 65 20.19 3.02 10.88
N ILE A 66 18.89 3.28 10.84
CA ILE A 66 18.30 4.59 10.50
C ILE A 66 17.29 4.97 11.59
N ASP A 67 17.35 6.21 12.08
CA ASP A 67 16.37 6.69 13.05
C ASP A 67 15.03 7.04 12.38
N GLY A 68 13.94 7.02 13.16
CA GLY A 68 12.60 7.24 12.63
C GLY A 68 12.39 8.61 11.97
N GLN A 69 13.07 9.67 12.44
CA GLN A 69 12.93 10.99 11.83
C GLN A 69 13.64 11.03 10.48
N SER A 70 14.88 10.53 10.41
CA SER A 70 15.62 10.40 9.15
C SER A 70 14.89 9.55 8.12
N LEU A 71 14.27 8.43 8.56
CA LEU A 71 13.47 7.57 7.69
C LEU A 71 12.25 8.32 7.12
N MET A 72 11.50 9.03 7.98
CA MET A 72 10.35 9.84 7.54
C MET A 72 10.77 10.98 6.59
N ASP A 73 11.84 11.70 6.92
CA ASP A 73 12.36 12.81 6.09
C ASP A 73 12.77 12.32 4.69
N GLN A 74 13.42 11.16 4.59
CA GLN A 74 13.86 10.59 3.31
C GLN A 74 12.71 9.92 2.53
N SER A 75 11.63 9.51 3.20
CA SER A 75 10.47 8.86 2.56
C SER A 75 9.69 9.79 1.63
N THR A 76 9.88 11.10 1.74
CA THR A 76 9.09 12.17 1.09
C THR A 76 7.61 12.23 1.49
N ILE A 77 7.19 11.41 2.47
CA ILE A 77 5.85 11.50 3.07
C ILE A 77 5.78 12.79 3.87
N ARG A 78 4.77 13.62 3.59
CA ARG A 78 4.55 14.84 4.38
C ARG A 78 4.04 14.45 5.75
N TYR A 79 4.70 14.96 6.78
CA TYR A 79 4.30 14.72 8.16
C TYR A 79 4.50 16.00 8.98
N GLN A 80 3.80 16.07 10.11
CA GLN A 80 3.93 17.15 11.08
C GLN A 80 4.11 16.57 12.47
N THR A 81 4.89 17.24 13.30
CA THR A 81 5.26 16.75 14.63
C THR A 81 5.02 17.80 15.70
N GLN A 82 4.92 17.32 16.94
CA GLN A 82 5.01 18.14 18.14
C GLN A 82 6.13 17.58 19.03
N THR A 83 6.90 18.48 19.63
CA THR A 83 7.96 18.11 20.58
C THR A 83 7.36 17.96 21.98
N PHE A 84 7.73 16.87 22.64
CA PHE A 84 7.42 16.52 24.02
C PHE A 84 8.71 16.27 24.80
N SER A 85 8.61 16.14 26.13
CA SER A 85 9.77 15.81 26.99
C SER A 85 10.40 14.44 26.67
N PHE A 86 9.64 13.54 26.07
CA PHE A 86 10.07 12.19 25.69
C PHE A 86 10.44 12.05 24.20
N GLY A 87 10.50 13.16 23.45
CA GLY A 87 10.85 13.16 22.03
C GLY A 87 9.78 13.80 21.16
N LYS A 88 9.68 13.39 19.89
CA LYS A 88 8.72 13.93 18.93
C LYS A 88 7.56 12.96 18.69
N GLY A 89 6.34 13.45 18.83
CA GLY A 89 5.14 12.75 18.38
C GLY A 89 4.77 13.17 16.97
N VAL A 90 4.22 12.25 16.18
CA VAL A 90 3.66 12.54 14.86
C VAL A 90 2.19 12.92 15.01
N CYS A 91 1.84 14.11 14.54
CA CYS A 91 0.49 14.67 14.68
C CYS A 91 -0.34 14.49 13.42
N ALA A 92 0.30 14.58 12.24
CA ALA A 92 -0.36 14.44 10.96
C ALA A 92 0.57 13.76 9.95
N ILE A 93 0.01 12.92 9.08
CA ILE A 93 0.71 12.24 7.98
C ILE A 93 -0.17 12.32 6.73
N ASP A 94 0.42 12.67 5.59
CA ASP A 94 -0.25 12.79 4.30
C ASP A 94 -1.60 13.53 4.35
N LYS A 95 -1.58 14.69 5.01
CA LYS A 95 -2.73 15.61 5.20
C LYS A 95 -3.83 15.07 6.13
N GLU A 96 -3.58 14.01 6.89
CA GLU A 96 -4.50 13.48 7.88
C GLU A 96 -3.94 13.58 9.32
N PRO A 97 -4.66 14.21 10.25
CA PRO A 97 -5.85 15.04 10.01
C PRO A 97 -5.48 16.33 9.27
N ALA A 98 -6.45 16.95 8.59
CA ALA A 98 -6.22 18.22 7.88
C ALA A 98 -5.81 19.36 8.83
N GLN A 99 -6.24 19.29 10.09
CA GLN A 99 -5.86 20.20 11.17
C GLN A 99 -5.77 19.42 12.49
N TYR A 100 -4.86 19.84 13.37
CA TYR A 100 -4.71 19.31 14.71
C TYR A 100 -4.30 20.42 15.69
N SER A 101 -4.62 20.24 16.97
CA SER A 101 -4.14 21.08 18.07
C SER A 101 -3.10 20.36 18.95
N GLU A 102 -3.15 19.03 19.00
CA GLU A 102 -2.23 18.17 19.76
C GLU A 102 -2.07 16.81 19.04
N CYS A 103 -0.92 16.15 19.18
CA CYS A 103 -0.70 14.83 18.55
C CYS A 103 -1.49 13.69 19.20
N PHE A 104 -1.76 13.76 20.51
CA PHE A 104 -2.35 12.68 21.30
C PHE A 104 -3.64 13.12 22.03
N PRO A 105 -4.69 13.48 21.27
CA PRO A 105 -5.94 13.94 21.86
C PRO A 105 -6.66 12.84 22.63
N LYS A 106 -7.26 13.22 23.77
CA LYS A 106 -8.07 12.31 24.59
C LYS A 106 -9.33 11.87 23.82
N ASP A 107 -9.64 10.58 23.86
CA ASP A 107 -10.86 9.98 23.27
C ASP A 107 -11.03 10.25 21.76
N LYS A 108 -9.92 10.45 21.05
CA LYS A 108 -9.85 10.72 19.62
C LYS A 108 -8.76 9.84 18.96
N PRO A 109 -8.86 9.54 17.66
CA PRO A 109 -7.79 8.85 16.94
C PRO A 109 -6.47 9.62 16.97
N TYR A 110 -5.37 8.89 16.98
CA TYR A 110 -4.01 9.42 16.88
C TYR A 110 -3.13 8.44 16.07
N TRP A 111 -2.00 8.92 15.57
CA TRP A 111 -1.05 8.08 14.85
C TRP A 111 -0.30 7.15 15.81
N SER A 112 -0.36 5.84 15.53
CA SER A 112 0.40 4.83 16.25
C SER A 112 1.53 4.31 15.37
N LEU A 113 2.65 3.95 15.99
CA LEU A 113 3.82 3.39 15.32
C LEU A 113 3.94 1.91 15.66
N PHE A 114 4.05 1.09 14.63
CA PHE A 114 4.41 -0.32 14.73
C PHE A 114 5.71 -0.54 13.97
N ILE A 115 6.57 -1.39 14.51
CA ILE A 115 7.84 -1.75 13.89
C ILE A 115 7.78 -3.24 13.59
N GLU A 116 8.00 -3.59 12.33
CA GLU A 116 8.11 -4.95 11.86
C GLU A 116 9.52 -5.16 11.31
N THR A 117 10.17 -6.24 11.75
CA THR A 117 11.50 -6.68 11.30
C THR A 117 11.44 -8.16 11.00
N GLY A 118 12.08 -8.59 9.90
CA GLY A 118 12.24 -10.00 9.52
C GLY A 118 13.55 -10.59 9.98
#